data_AF-A0A1X1QR13-F1
#
_entry.id   AF-A0A1X1QR13-F1
#
_cell.length_a   1.000
_cell.length_b   1.000
_cell.length_c   1.000
_cell.angle_alpha   90.00
_cell.angle_beta   90.00
_cell.angle_gamma   90.00
#
_symmetry.space_group_name_H-M   'P 1'
#
loop_
_entity.id
_entity.type
_entity.pdbx_description
1 polymer ?
#
loop_
_entity_poly.entity_id
_entity_poly.type
_entity_poly.pdbx_seq_one_letter_code
_entity_poly.pdbx_strand_id
1 'polypeptide(L)'
;MKILFITPDLSAKSDETEFFDGLHNVHGYKNTDVMGGHLLLELDNDSLGREMVLNLATLFDRWKINKSPLEALAQMVEDDSGH
;
A
#
# COMPACT_ATOMS: atom_id res chain seq x y z
N MET A 1 5.33 -9.40 2.95
CA MET A 1 5.74 -8.18 3.66
C MET A 1 4.53 -7.57 4.34
N LYS A 2 4.71 -6.76 5.39
CA LYS A 2 3.63 -5.97 5.99
C LYS A 2 4.00 -4.50 6.04
N ILE A 3 3.06 -3.63 5.71
CA ILE A 3 3.22 -2.17 5.71
C ILE A 3 2.10 -1.58 6.56
N LEU A 4 2.49 -0.82 7.59
CA LEU A 4 1.55 -0.11 8.45
C LEU A 4 1.50 1.36 8.01
N PHE A 5 0.29 1.88 7.80
CA PHE A 5 0.08 3.29 7.46
C PHE A 5 -1.19 3.84 8.14
N ILE A 6 -1.32 5.17 8.19
CA ILE A 6 -2.49 5.83 8.79
C ILE A 6 -3.69 5.65 7.87
N THR A 7 -4.84 5.29 8.44
CA THR A 7 -6.09 5.18 7.70
C THR A 7 -6.43 6.54 7.08
N PRO A 8 -6.68 6.62 5.75
CA PRO A 8 -7.10 7.87 5.13
C PRO A 8 -8.49 8.31 5.64
N ASP A 9 -8.87 9.55 5.34
CA ASP A 9 -10.23 10.00 5.60
C ASP A 9 -11.20 9.27 4.64
N LEU A 10 -11.94 8.31 5.17
CA LEU A 10 -12.93 7.49 4.44
C LEU A 10 -14.35 7.83 4.90
N SER A 11 -14.62 9.12 5.13
CA SER A 11 -15.87 9.59 5.72
C SER A 11 -17.12 9.25 4.88
N ALA A 12 -16.98 9.07 3.56
CA ALA A 12 -18.05 8.59 2.70
C ALA A 12 -17.92 7.08 2.42
N LYS A 13 -19.05 6.36 2.41
CA LYS A 13 -19.05 4.91 2.08
C LYS A 13 -18.49 4.59 0.69
N SER A 14 -18.68 5.48 -0.27
CA SER A 14 -18.11 5.34 -1.61
C SER A 14 -16.59 5.39 -1.58
N ASP A 15 -16.03 6.21 -0.71
CA ASP A 15 -14.59 6.39 -0.56
C ASP A 15 -13.94 5.16 0.07
N GLU A 16 -14.58 4.59 1.09
CA GLU A 16 -14.14 3.34 1.71
C GLU A 16 -14.05 2.21 0.67
N THR A 17 -15.11 2.02 -0.11
CA THR A 17 -15.17 0.98 -1.14
C THR A 17 -14.09 1.20 -2.20
N GLU A 18 -13.96 2.42 -2.70
CA GLU A 18 -12.98 2.77 -3.73
C GLU A 18 -11.53 2.59 -3.25
N PHE A 19 -11.27 2.93 -1.99
CA PHE A 19 -9.95 2.75 -1.38
C PHE A 19 -9.56 1.27 -1.28
N PHE A 20 -10.45 0.43 -0.73
CA PHE A 20 -10.16 -1.00 -0.57
C PHE A 20 -10.12 -1.74 -1.92
N ASP A 21 -10.95 -1.36 -2.89
CA ASP A 21 -10.85 -1.87 -4.26
C ASP A 21 -9.50 -1.50 -4.89
N GLY A 22 -9.03 -0.27 -4.68
CA GLY A 22 -7.70 0.17 -5.07
C GLY A 22 -6.58 -0.69 -4.47
N LEU A 23 -6.68 -1.07 -3.18
CA LEU A 23 -5.72 -1.98 -2.55
C LEU A 23 -5.78 -3.40 -3.13
N HIS A 24 -6.98 -3.93 -3.39
CA HIS A 24 -7.16 -5.28 -3.95
C HIS A 24 -6.58 -5.41 -5.37
N ASN A 25 -6.55 -4.31 -6.12
CA ASN A 25 -5.97 -4.27 -7.46
C ASN A 25 -4.43 -4.13 -7.46
N VAL A 26 -3.80 -3.92 -6.30
CA VAL A 26 -2.33 -3.88 -6.21
C VAL A 26 -1.78 -5.30 -6.40
N HIS A 27 -0.86 -5.46 -7.34
CA HIS A 27 -0.17 -6.72 -7.55
C HIS A 27 0.52 -7.20 -6.26
N GLY A 28 0.32 -8.46 -5.90
CA GLY A 28 0.83 -9.02 -4.64
C GLY A 28 0.01 -8.66 -3.40
N TYR A 29 -1.16 -8.04 -3.52
CA TYR A 29 -2.09 -7.86 -2.40
C TYR A 29 -2.46 -9.21 -1.75
N LYS A 30 -2.41 -9.30 -0.41
CA LYS A 30 -2.89 -10.47 0.35
C LYS A 30 -4.04 -10.15 1.29
N ASN A 31 -3.86 -9.16 2.15
CA ASN A 31 -4.85 -8.79 3.16
C ASN A 31 -4.66 -7.34 3.60
N THR A 32 -5.71 -6.74 4.15
CA THR A 32 -5.61 -5.49 4.91
C THR A 32 -6.33 -5.64 6.24
N ASP A 33 -5.59 -5.47 7.34
CA ASP A 33 -6.18 -5.43 8.68
C ASP A 33 -6.42 -4.00 9.14
N VAL A 34 -7.59 -3.75 9.70
CA VAL A 34 -7.95 -2.45 10.30
C VAL A 34 -7.53 -2.43 11.76
N MET A 35 -6.60 -1.56 12.09
CA MET A 35 -6.03 -1.40 13.43
C MET A 35 -6.40 -0.03 14.02
N GLY A 36 -7.70 0.28 14.03
CA GLY A 36 -8.22 1.58 14.47
C GLY A 36 -7.84 2.70 13.49
N GLY A 37 -6.98 3.62 13.93
CA GLY A 37 -6.49 4.74 13.11
C GLY A 37 -5.42 4.35 12.07
N HIS A 38 -5.09 3.06 11.98
CA HIS A 38 -4.09 2.54 11.05
C HIS A 38 -4.63 1.35 10.26
N LEU A 39 -4.00 1.12 9.11
CA LEU A 39 -4.19 -0.05 8.26
C LEU A 39 -2.88 -0.81 8.14
N LEU A 40 -2.95 -2.14 8.30
CA LEU A 40 -1.83 -3.05 8.09
C LEU A 40 -2.06 -3.81 6.79
N LEU A 41 -1.37 -3.39 5.73
CA LEU A 41 -1.40 -4.03 4.43
C LEU A 41 -0.38 -5.17 4.39
N GLU A 42 -0.87 -6.37 4.08
CA GLU A 42 -0.05 -7.53 3.81
C GLU A 42 0.13 -7.71 2.30
N LEU A 43 1.38 -7.81 1.88
CA LEU A 43 1.81 -8.02 0.50
C LEU A 43 2.57 -9.33 0.38
N ASP A 44 2.50 -9.95 -0.78
CA ASP A 44 3.33 -11.08 -1.14
C ASP A 44 4.79 -10.65 -1.36
N ASN A 45 5.73 -11.36 -0.76
CA ASN A 45 7.16 -11.04 -0.91
C ASN A 45 7.70 -11.42 -2.29
N ASP A 46 7.17 -12.48 -2.91
CA ASP A 46 7.61 -12.97 -4.21
C ASP A 46 7.15 -12.03 -5.34
N SER A 47 6.08 -11.28 -5.08
CA SER A 47 5.50 -10.30 -5.99
C SER A 47 6.05 -8.88 -5.81
N LEU A 48 7.04 -8.68 -4.93
CA LEU A 48 7.64 -7.36 -4.70
C LEU A 48 8.34 -6.87 -5.98
N GLY A 49 7.96 -5.68 -6.42
CA GLY A 49 8.51 -5.11 -7.64
C GLY A 49 8.17 -3.64 -7.80
N ARG A 50 8.86 -2.98 -8.73
CA ARG A 50 8.74 -1.53 -8.95
C ARG A 50 7.30 -1.12 -9.28
N GLU A 51 6.58 -1.94 -10.05
CA GLU A 51 5.20 -1.67 -10.43
C GLU A 51 4.26 -1.64 -9.21
N MET A 52 4.42 -2.59 -8.27
CA MET A 52 3.65 -2.60 -7.02
C MET A 52 3.89 -1.32 -6.21
N VAL A 53 5.16 -0.92 -6.05
CA VAL A 53 5.52 0.31 -5.32
C VAL A 53 4.88 1.53 -5.96
N LEU A 54 4.90 1.63 -7.29
CA LEU A 54 4.30 2.74 -8.03
C LEU A 54 2.76 2.77 -7.89
N ASN A 55 2.10 1.60 -7.94
CA ASN A 55 0.66 1.49 -7.74
C ASN A 55 0.27 1.93 -6.32
N LEU A 56 1.01 1.49 -5.30
CA LEU A 56 0.80 1.92 -3.92
C LEU A 56 1.08 3.41 -3.73
N ALA A 57 2.14 3.95 -4.33
CA ALA A 57 2.47 5.36 -4.25
C ALA A 57 1.39 6.25 -4.89
N THR A 58 0.79 5.78 -5.98
CA THR A 58 -0.34 6.44 -6.65
C THR A 58 -1.60 6.41 -5.79
N LEU A 59 -1.92 5.26 -5.19
CA LEU A 59 -3.03 5.12 -4.26
C LEU A 59 -2.84 6.05 -3.04
N PHE A 60 -1.65 6.04 -2.44
CA PHE A 60 -1.34 6.89 -1.30
C PHE A 60 -1.44 8.38 -1.65
N ASP A 61 -1.05 8.78 -2.87
CA ASP A 61 -1.21 10.16 -3.34
C ASP A 61 -2.68 10.57 -3.42
N ARG A 62 -3.50 9.74 -4.09
CA ARG A 62 -4.95 9.97 -4.25
C ARG A 62 -5.64 10.17 -2.91
N TRP A 63 -5.27 9.37 -1.92
CA TRP A 63 -5.87 9.35 -0.59
C TRP A 63 -5.12 10.22 0.44
N LYS A 64 -4.11 10.99 0.00
CA LYS A 64 -3.27 11.86 0.84
C LYS A 64 -2.65 11.14 2.05
N ILE A 65 -2.32 9.86 1.87
CA ILE A 65 -1.64 9.03 2.87
C ILE A 65 -0.15 9.37 2.84
N ASN A 66 0.47 9.44 4.02
CA ASN A 66 1.91 9.62 4.13
C ASN A 66 2.66 8.43 3.48
N LYS A 67 3.60 8.74 2.57
CA LYS A 67 4.33 7.74 1.76
C LYS A 67 5.60 7.20 2.43
N SER A 68 5.98 7.65 3.62
CA SER A 68 7.18 7.16 4.32
C SER A 68 7.22 5.65 4.53
N PRO A 69 6.09 4.94 4.78
CA PRO A 69 6.09 3.49 4.81
C PRO A 69 6.46 2.82 3.47
N LEU A 70 6.25 3.52 2.35
CA LEU A 70 6.62 3.04 1.01
C LEU A 70 8.08 3.34 0.66
N GLU A 71 8.74 4.30 1.32
CA GLU A 71 10.15 4.61 1.06
C GLU A 71 11.05 3.42 1.38
N ALA A 72 10.80 2.74 2.51
CA ALA A 72 11.52 1.51 2.86
C ALA A 72 11.27 0.38 1.85
N LEU A 73 10.03 0.26 1.36
CA LEU A 73 9.67 -0.71 0.33
C LEU A 73 10.38 -0.43 -0.99
N ALA A 74 10.41 0.84 -1.42
CA ALA A 74 11.08 1.27 -2.63
C ALA A 74 12.57 0.95 -2.59
N GLN A 75 13.24 1.24 -1.48
CA GLN A 75 14.65 0.92 -1.28
C GLN A 75 14.93 -0.58 -1.37
N MET A 76 14.08 -1.42 -0.77
CA MET A 76 14.23 -2.88 -0.86
C MET A 76 14.10 -3.39 -2.29
N VAL A 77 13.15 -2.86 -3.06
CA VAL A 77 12.96 -3.23 -4.47
C VAL A 77 14.11 -2.73 -5.35
N GLU A 78 14.66 -1.55 -5.07
CA GLU A 78 15.81 -1.01 -5.80
C GLU A 78 17.10 -1.79 -5.52
N ASP A 79 17.30 -2.27 -4.28
CA ASP A 79 18.47 -3.08 -3.90
C ASP A 79 18.44 -4.49 -4.53
N ASP A 80 17.25 -5.11 -4.61
CA ASP A 80 17.05 -6.43 -5.24
C ASP A 80 17.24 -6.39 -6.77
N SER A 81 16.97 -5.24 -7.40
CA SER A 81 17.18 -5.01 -8.84
C SER A 81 18.66 -4.84 -9.24
N GLY A 82 19.57 -4.80 -8.27
CA GLY A 82 20.97 -4.39 -8.43
C GLY A 82 22.01 -5.52 -8.44
N HIS A 83 21.61 -6.79 -8.47
CA HIS A 83 22.53 -7.95 -8.52
C HIS A 83 22.36 -8.81 -9.78
#